data_AF-A0A5K1HBM2-F1
#
_entry.id   AF-A0A5K1HBM2-F1
#
_cell.length_a   1.000
_cell.length_b   1.000
_cell.length_c   1.000
_cell.angle_alpha   90.00
_cell.angle_beta   90.00
_cell.angle_gamma   90.00
#
_symmetry.space_group_name_H-M   'P 1'
#
loop_
_entity.id
_entity.type
_entity.pdbx_description
1 polymer ?
#
loop_
_entity_poly.entity_id
_entity_poly.type
_entity_poly.pdbx_seq_one_letter_code
_entity_poly.pdbx_strand_id
1 'polypeptide(L)'
;MPVRNANHSIHSYGNGNEKQEILFLEIWTNGSLTPKEALYEASRNLIDLFIPFLHAEEQDINRNMEDNQKRASVPFFTFDDGLDNMKREIILK
;
A
#
# COMPACT_ATOMS: atom_id res chain seq x y z
N MET A 1 -1.15 -25.15 -4.04
CA MET A 1 -1.12 -23.67 -4.08
C MET A 1 -2.55 -23.17 -3.90
N PRO A 2 -2.82 -22.36 -2.85
CA PRO A 2 -4.17 -21.96 -2.45
C PRO A 2 -4.81 -20.93 -3.39
N VAL A 3 -4.01 -20.02 -3.97
CA VAL A 3 -4.44 -19.11 -5.05
C VAL A 3 -4.39 -19.85 -6.39
N ARG A 4 -5.46 -19.77 -7.16
CA ARG A 4 -5.63 -20.42 -8.47
C ARG A 4 -5.45 -19.45 -9.63
N ASN A 5 -5.90 -18.21 -9.47
CA ASN A 5 -5.72 -17.15 -10.44
C ASN A 5 -5.76 -15.79 -9.74
N ALA A 6 -5.14 -14.79 -10.36
CA ALA A 6 -5.23 -13.39 -9.95
C ALA A 6 -5.24 -12.51 -11.20
N ASN A 7 -6.22 -11.61 -11.30
CA ASN A 7 -6.33 -10.63 -12.37
C ASN A 7 -6.43 -9.23 -11.77
N HIS A 8 -6.10 -8.21 -12.56
CA HIS A 8 -6.15 -6.83 -12.13
C HIS A 8 -6.60 -5.91 -13.26
N SER A 9 -7.19 -4.78 -12.89
CA SER A 9 -7.40 -3.65 -13.78
C SER A 9 -7.18 -2.34 -13.03
N ILE A 10 -6.67 -1.33 -13.73
CA ILE A 10 -6.48 0.01 -13.20
C ILE A 10 -7.36 0.94 -14.02
N HIS A 11 -8.16 1.74 -13.32
CA HIS A 11 -9.03 2.72 -13.93
C HIS A 11 -8.68 4.11 -13.41
N SER A 12 -8.33 5.01 -14.31
CA SER A 12 -8.12 6.41 -13.98
C SER A 12 -9.46 7.12 -13.79
N TYR A 13 -9.58 7.92 -12.73
CA TYR A 13 -10.70 8.83 -12.51
C TYR A 13 -10.18 10.19 -12.04
N GLY A 14 -10.89 11.26 -12.41
CA GLY A 14 -10.48 12.63 -12.12
C GLY A 14 -10.88 13.58 -13.24
N ASN A 15 -11.13 14.84 -12.89
CA ASN A 15 -11.49 15.89 -13.84
C ASN A 15 -10.40 16.98 -13.80
N GLY A 16 -9.94 17.45 -14.96
CA GLY A 16 -8.88 18.46 -15.04
C GLY A 16 -7.48 17.89 -14.71
N ASN A 17 -6.82 18.44 -13.69
CA ASN A 17 -5.42 18.15 -13.34
C ASN A 17 -5.24 17.06 -12.27
N GLU A 18 -6.33 16.60 -11.64
CA GLU A 18 -6.28 15.52 -10.66
C GLU A 18 -6.25 14.17 -11.37
N LYS A 19 -5.13 13.46 -11.26
CA LYS A 19 -5.00 12.07 -11.72
C LYS A 19 -5.15 11.16 -10.52
N GLN A 20 -6.32 10.57 -10.35
CA GLN A 20 -6.55 9.52 -9.37
C GLN A 20 -6.76 8.19 -10.11
N GLU A 21 -6.45 7.08 -9.45
CA GLU A 21 -6.58 5.75 -10.02
C GLU A 21 -7.20 4.80 -9.00
N ILE A 22 -8.03 3.87 -9.49
CA ILE A 22 -8.59 2.77 -8.70
C ILE A 22 -8.04 1.47 -9.26
N LEU A 23 -7.48 0.65 -8.39
CA LEU A 23 -7.06 -0.72 -8.67
C LEU A 23 -8.18 -1.70 -8.28
N PHE A 24 -8.60 -2.53 -9.23
CA PHE A 24 -9.45 -3.69 -8.96
C PHE A 24 -8.60 -4.95 -9.00
N LEU A 25 -8.79 -5.82 -8.01
CA LEU A 25 -8.14 -7.12 -7.90
C LEU A 25 -9.19 -8.22 -7.90
N GLU A 26 -9.05 -9.17 -8.81
CA GLU A 26 -9.87 -10.38 -8.87
C GLU A 26 -9.00 -11.57 -8.47
N ILE A 27 -9.34 -12.22 -7.35
CA ILE A 27 -8.54 -13.30 -6.77
C ILE A 27 -9.40 -14.55 -6.64
N TRP A 28 -8.97 -15.63 -7.29
CA TRP A 28 -9.61 -16.93 -7.19
C TRP A 28 -8.77 -17.86 -6.33
N THR A 29 -9.38 -18.45 -5.30
CA THR A 29 -8.74 -19.43 -4.44
C THR A 29 -9.42 -20.79 -4.54
N ASN A 30 -8.78 -21.83 -4.02
CA ASN A 30 -9.34 -23.19 -3.95
C ASN A 30 -10.20 -23.43 -2.69
N GLY A 31 -10.46 -22.40 -1.88
CA GLY A 31 -11.21 -22.49 -0.63
C GLY A 31 -10.39 -22.85 0.62
N SER A 32 -9.12 -23.28 0.51
CA SER A 32 -8.27 -23.47 1.70
C SER A 32 -7.79 -22.15 2.31
N LEU A 33 -7.94 -21.06 1.57
CA LEU A 33 -7.69 -19.68 1.98
C LEU A 33 -8.75 -18.81 1.29
N THR A 34 -9.31 -17.82 1.97
CA THR A 34 -10.21 -16.84 1.34
C THR A 34 -9.40 -15.84 0.49
N PRO A 35 -10.01 -15.19 -0.51
CA PRO A 35 -9.36 -14.12 -1.27
C PRO A 35 -8.77 -13.00 -0.39
N LYS A 36 -9.47 -12.66 0.70
CA LYS A 36 -9.03 -11.64 1.67
C LYS A 36 -7.77 -12.06 2.41
N GLU A 37 -7.72 -13.29 2.90
CA GLU A 37 -6.54 -13.80 3.58
C GLU A 37 -5.36 -13.96 2.61
N ALA A 38 -5.62 -14.38 1.37
CA ALA A 38 -4.58 -14.41 0.32
C ALA A 38 -3.97 -13.04 0.07
N LEU A 39 -4.80 -11.99 0.00
CA LEU A 39 -4.33 -10.61 -0.15
C LEU A 39 -3.56 -10.13 1.07
N TYR A 40 -4.00 -10.49 2.27
CA TYR A 40 -3.33 -10.15 3.53
C TYR A 40 -1.92 -10.72 3.60
N GLU A 41 -1.78 -12.03 3.35
CA GLU A 41 -0.49 -12.73 3.35
C GLU A 41 0.43 -12.20 2.23
N ALA A 42 -0.10 -11.95 1.03
CA ALA A 42 0.68 -11.37 -0.07
C ALA A 42 1.19 -9.96 0.27
N SER A 43 0.36 -9.14 0.91
CA SER A 43 0.74 -7.78 1.34
C SER A 43 1.83 -7.81 2.41
N ARG A 44 1.74 -8.74 3.37
CA ARG A 44 2.79 -8.94 4.38
C ARG A 44 4.11 -9.32 3.74
N ASN A 45 4.10 -10.31 2.85
CA ASN A 45 5.30 -10.75 2.14
C ASN A 45 5.90 -9.62 1.28
N LEU A 46 5.06 -8.79 0.66
CA LEU A 46 5.51 -7.64 -0.11
C LEU A 46 6.21 -6.60 0.79
N ILE A 47 5.63 -6.25 1.93
CA ILE A 47 6.25 -5.35 2.90
C ILE A 47 7.59 -5.93 3.37
N ASP A 48 7.59 -7.19 3.80
CA ASP A 48 8.78 -7.86 4.33
C ASP A 48 9.91 -7.93 3.28
N LEU A 49 9.57 -8.05 1.99
CA LEU A 49 10.53 -7.98 0.88
C LEU A 49 11.18 -6.59 0.74
N PHE A 50 10.44 -5.52 0.98
CA PHE A 50 10.94 -4.14 0.84
C PHE A 50 11.67 -3.62 2.08
N ILE A 51 11.41 -4.18 3.27
CA ILE A 51 12.04 -3.78 4.54
C ILE A 51 13.57 -3.57 4.43
N PRO A 52 14.37 -4.50 3.85
CA PRO A 52 15.82 -4.32 3.76
C PRO A 52 16.25 -3.11 2.93
N PHE A 53 15.49 -2.76 1.89
CA PHE A 53 15.77 -1.61 1.03
C PHE A 53 15.36 -0.30 1.70
N LEU A 54 14.24 -0.32 2.44
CA LEU A 54 13.81 0.81 3.24
C LEU A 54 14.82 1.15 4.36
N HIS A 55 15.39 0.13 5.01
CA HIS A 55 16.41 0.35 6.04
C HIS A 55 17.77 0.79 5.49
N ALA A 56 18.11 0.43 4.25
CA ALA A 56 19.31 0.94 3.59
C ALA A 56 19.20 2.46 3.37
N GLU A 57 18.03 2.94 2.96
CA GLU A 57 17.76 4.37 2.82
C GLU A 57 17.63 5.08 4.17
N GLU A 58 17.00 4.48 5.20
CA GLU A 58 16.97 5.07 6.55
C GLU A 58 18.38 5.31 7.12
N GLN A 59 19.35 4.43 6.86
CA GLN A 59 20.72 4.63 7.32
C GLN A 59 21.44 5.73 6.53
N ASP A 60 21.23 5.83 5.21
CA ASP A 60 21.77 6.92 4.39
C ASP A 60 21.11 8.28 4.70
N ILE A 61 19.81 8.32 5.00
CA ILE A 61 19.08 9.52 5.39
C ILE A 61 19.46 9.95 6.82
N ASN A 62 19.54 9.03 7.78
CA ASN A 62 19.98 9.36 9.15
C ASN A 62 21.44 9.87 9.18
N ARG A 63 22.34 9.30 8.36
CA ARG A 63 23.72 9.79 8.22
C ARG A 63 23.79 11.22 7.67
N ASN A 64 22.82 11.62 6.86
CA ASN A 64 22.67 13.01 6.36
C ASN A 64 21.89 13.92 7.33
N MET A 65 21.16 13.36 8.31
CA MET A 65 20.34 14.08 9.29
C MET A 65 20.96 14.19 10.69
N GLU A 66 22.05 13.48 10.99
CA GLU A 66 22.84 13.69 12.21
C GLU A 66 23.39 15.13 12.35
N ASP A 67 23.46 15.88 11.23
CA ASP A 67 23.80 17.31 11.23
C ASP A 67 22.62 18.25 11.52
N ASN A 68 21.38 17.78 11.54
CA ASN A 68 20.22 18.62 11.84
C ASN A 68 19.16 17.87 12.65
N GLN A 69 19.26 18.02 13.98
CA GLN A 69 18.24 17.66 14.96
C GLN A 69 16.82 18.03 14.48
N LYS A 70 16.02 17.01 14.12
CA LYS A 70 14.62 16.80 14.56
C LYS A 70 13.99 15.66 13.75
N ARG A 71 13.64 14.59 14.48
CA ARG A 71 12.61 13.57 14.17
C ARG A 71 12.28 13.45 12.68
N ALA A 72 13.07 12.66 11.97
CA ALA A 72 12.78 12.27 10.61
C ALA A 72 11.53 11.36 10.59
N SER A 73 10.41 11.95 10.24
CA SER A 73 9.27 11.25 9.66
C SER A 73 9.78 10.41 8.50
N VAL A 74 9.61 9.08 8.55
CA VAL A 74 9.96 8.18 7.44
C VAL A 74 9.13 8.62 6.21
N PRO A 75 9.74 9.10 5.10
CA PRO A 75 9.00 9.79 4.05
C PRO A 75 8.21 8.86 3.12
N PHE A 76 8.37 7.54 3.21
CA PHE A 76 7.85 6.62 2.21
C PHE A 76 6.38 6.18 2.40
N PHE A 77 5.81 6.45 3.58
CA PHE A 77 4.39 6.20 3.84
C PHE A 77 3.67 7.46 4.33
N THR A 78 3.92 8.62 3.71
CA THR A 78 2.89 9.66 3.72
C THR A 78 1.79 9.18 2.78
N PHE A 79 0.89 8.34 3.29
CA PHE A 79 -0.44 8.24 2.71
C PHE A 79 -0.97 9.67 2.73
N ASP A 80 -1.06 10.29 1.56
CA ASP A 80 -1.64 11.62 1.42
C ASP A 80 -3.02 11.58 2.10
N ASP A 81 -3.38 12.61 2.88
CA ASP A 81 -4.51 12.66 3.83
C ASP A 81 -5.90 12.37 3.22
N GLY A 82 -5.98 11.98 1.93
CA GLY A 82 -7.18 11.54 1.23
C GLY A 82 -7.81 10.24 1.76
N LEU A 83 -7.13 9.43 2.57
CA LEU A 83 -7.72 8.23 3.18
C LEU A 83 -8.80 8.58 4.24
N ASP A 84 -8.69 9.73 4.89
CA ASP A 84 -9.68 10.16 5.89
C ASP A 84 -11.01 10.60 5.26
N ASN A 85 -11.02 10.96 3.97
CA ASN A 85 -12.25 11.18 3.22
C ASN A 85 -12.94 9.88 2.80
N MET A 86 -12.22 8.75 2.74
CA MET A 86 -12.77 7.45 2.30
C MET A 86 -13.42 6.66 3.44
N LYS A 87 -13.17 7.02 4.70
CA LYS A 87 -13.80 6.40 5.89
C LYS A 87 -15.24 6.83 6.14
N ARG A 88 -15.78 7.79 5.38
CA ARG A 88 -17.16 8.30 5.59
C ARG A 88 -18.25 7.54 4.83
N GLU A 89 -17.92 6.57 4.00
CA GLU A 89 -18.90 5.85 3.17
C GLU A 89 -18.91 4.33 3.40
N ILE A 90 -18.70 3.91 4.65
CA ILE A 90 -19.17 2.59 5.13
C ILE A 90 -19.95 2.84 6.43
N ILE A 91 -21.07 3.54 6.31
CA ILE A 91 -22.26 3.53 7.18
C ILE A 91 -23.32 4.33 6.41
N LEU A 92 -24.49 3.70 6.19
CA LEU A 92 -25.70 4.17 5.47
C LEU A 92 -25.84 3.75 3.99
N LYS A 93 -26.07 2.46 3.73
CA LYS A 93 -27.43 1.93 3.43
C LYS A 93 -27.46 0.41 3.48
#